data_AF-A0A1I7LGE0-F1
#
_entry.id   AF-A0A1I7LGE0-F1
#
_cell.length_a   1.000
_cell.length_b   1.000
_cell.length_c   1.000
_cell.angle_alpha   90.00
_cell.angle_beta   90.00
_cell.angle_gamma   90.00
#
_symmetry.space_group_name_H-M   'P 1'
#
loop_
_entity.id
_entity.type
_entity.pdbx_description
1 polymer ?
#
loop_
_entity_poly.entity_id
_entity_poly.type
_entity_poly.pdbx_seq_one_letter_code
_entity_poly.pdbx_strand_id
1 'polypeptide(L)'
;MIIASVPAQWEGARSSHGMDMAQAIHAPAPAAAPREPWYKVLYIQVLIAIALGVLLGWYDPATGKSMKWLGDAFIGLIKMMIAPIIFCTIVHGIASIGDLKKVGRVGLKALVYFEVVSTIALLIGVIVGEVIRPGAGFNADPSKLDASKVATYASKAAADSTVAHILAIIPKSFLDPFATGDLLQVLLISILTGVVVTNLGERAAGVNRAIDTAGQIFFRIIGIIVKLAPVGAFGAMAFTIGEYGIQKVYDLAWLVGTFYITALLFVLVVLGTIARIAGFSILRFLAYIKDELLIVVGTSSSETVLPQLMTKMRRLGASDSVVGLVVPTGYSFNLDGTNIYMTLATLFLAQAVGVDLSISQYATIILVAMLTSKGASGVTGAGFITLAATLSAIPNSPVPVAAMTLVLGIDKFMSECRALTNLVGNGVACVVVSRWEGELDVAKLNEVMAHPLAIGTHIADEAPQPMGTDSKVAAAE
;
A
#
# COMPACT_ATOMS: atom_id res chain seq x y z
N MET A 1 -47.31 -48.41 56.57
CA MET A 1 -47.67 -47.37 57.57
C MET A 1 -46.40 -46.60 57.85
N ILE A 2 -46.19 -45.34 57.49
CA ILE A 2 -47.06 -44.17 57.25
C ILE A 2 -46.52 -43.38 56.05
N ILE A 3 -47.44 -42.75 55.32
CA ILE A 3 -47.30 -42.12 54.00
C ILE A 3 -46.66 -40.72 54.12
N ALA A 4 -45.70 -40.42 53.25
CA ALA A 4 -45.12 -39.10 53.05
C ALA A 4 -46.04 -38.23 52.18
N SER A 5 -46.25 -36.96 52.56
CA SER A 5 -47.03 -35.99 51.80
C SER A 5 -46.15 -34.81 51.38
N VAL A 6 -46.26 -34.47 50.10
CA VAL A 6 -45.77 -33.26 49.44
C VAL A 6 -46.78 -32.13 49.70
N PRO A 7 -46.42 -30.84 49.57
CA PRO A 7 -46.95 -30.14 48.39
C PRO A 7 -45.96 -29.15 47.75
N ALA A 8 -46.04 -29.08 46.42
CA ALA A 8 -45.51 -28.02 45.58
C ALA A 8 -46.47 -26.82 45.58
N GLN A 9 -45.95 -25.59 45.51
CA GLN A 9 -46.71 -24.43 45.04
C GLN A 9 -45.80 -23.47 44.27
N TRP A 10 -46.22 -23.19 43.04
CA TRP A 10 -45.74 -22.16 42.13
C TRP A 10 -46.76 -21.01 42.13
N GLU A 11 -46.33 -19.85 41.61
CA GLU A 11 -47.11 -18.63 41.24
C GLU A 11 -47.15 -17.46 42.24
N GLY A 12 -46.28 -16.47 42.00
CA GLY A 12 -46.76 -15.17 41.49
C GLY A 12 -46.83 -13.95 42.43
N ALA A 13 -46.11 -12.90 42.01
CA ALA A 13 -46.49 -11.47 42.08
C ALA A 13 -45.90 -10.55 43.18
N ARG A 14 -44.95 -9.73 42.70
CA ARG A 14 -44.90 -8.25 42.77
C ARG A 14 -44.56 -7.53 44.09
N SER A 15 -43.66 -6.55 43.86
CA SER A 15 -43.49 -5.25 44.51
C SER A 15 -42.90 -5.17 45.92
N SER A 16 -41.58 -5.00 45.97
CA SER A 16 -40.96 -3.97 46.82
C SER A 16 -40.13 -3.03 45.94
N HIS A 17 -40.82 -2.07 45.35
CA HIS A 17 -40.25 -0.90 44.68
C HIS A 17 -40.00 0.14 45.77
N GLY A 18 -38.73 0.40 46.09
CA GLY A 18 -38.35 1.48 47.00
C GLY A 18 -37.05 1.18 47.71
N MET A 19 -36.02 1.95 47.38
CA MET A 19 -34.66 1.96 47.97
C MET A 19 -33.66 0.98 47.36
N ASP A 20 -33.20 1.28 46.13
CA ASP A 20 -31.76 1.21 45.77
C ASP A 20 -31.47 1.75 44.35
N MET A 21 -31.90 2.98 44.07
CA MET A 21 -31.63 3.68 42.80
C MET A 21 -30.64 4.85 42.95
N ALA A 22 -29.86 4.89 44.03
CA ALA A 22 -28.97 6.02 44.33
C ALA A 22 -27.46 5.69 44.41
N GLN A 23 -27.02 4.47 44.09
CA GLN A 23 -25.59 4.09 44.18
C GLN A 23 -24.95 3.59 42.88
N ALA A 24 -25.60 3.75 41.73
CA ALA A 24 -25.07 3.33 40.43
C ALA A 24 -24.52 4.50 39.57
N ILE A 25 -23.91 5.50 40.19
CA ILE A 25 -23.26 6.62 39.48
C ILE A 25 -21.97 6.99 40.20
N HIS A 26 -20.89 6.28 39.86
CA HIS A 26 -19.50 6.78 39.73
C HIS A 26 -18.54 5.59 39.62
N ALA A 27 -18.55 4.90 38.48
CA ALA A 27 -17.34 4.21 38.05
C ALA A 27 -16.30 5.30 37.72
N PRO A 28 -15.11 5.33 38.36
CA PRO A 28 -14.08 6.29 38.01
C PRO A 28 -13.69 6.09 36.54
N ALA A 29 -13.66 7.18 35.77
CA ALA A 29 -13.21 7.15 34.39
C ALA A 29 -11.79 6.53 34.32
N PRO A 30 -11.50 5.67 33.32
CA PRO A 30 -10.16 5.10 33.17
C PRO A 30 -9.15 6.25 33.10
N ALA A 31 -8.15 6.21 33.98
CA ALA A 31 -7.08 7.20 34.01
C ALA A 31 -6.43 7.28 32.62
N ALA A 32 -6.36 8.49 32.05
CA ALA A 32 -5.73 8.70 30.76
C ALA A 32 -4.29 8.17 30.81
N ALA A 33 -3.99 7.20 29.93
CA ALA A 33 -2.65 6.63 29.84
C ALA A 33 -1.60 7.74 29.69
N PRO A 34 -0.43 7.64 30.35
CA PRO A 34 0.60 8.66 30.29
C PRO A 34 1.01 8.87 28.83
N ARG A 35 0.91 10.11 28.34
CA ARG A 35 1.33 10.47 26.98
C ARG A 35 2.81 10.17 26.81
N GLU A 36 3.15 9.30 25.86
CA GLU A 36 4.54 9.00 25.56
C GLU A 36 5.31 10.27 25.19
N PRO A 37 6.59 10.38 25.56
CA PRO A 37 7.42 11.53 25.19
C PRO A 37 7.51 11.66 23.67
N TRP A 38 7.37 12.88 23.15
CA TRP A 38 7.32 13.18 21.71
C TRP A 38 8.51 12.61 20.90
N TYR A 39 9.70 12.49 21.49
CA TYR A 39 10.88 11.93 20.84
C TYR A 39 10.87 10.40 20.71
N LYS A 40 9.97 9.70 21.42
CA LYS A 40 9.78 8.25 21.26
C LYS A 40 8.83 7.89 20.12
N VAL A 41 8.05 8.86 19.66
CA VAL A 41 7.05 8.63 18.62
C VAL A 41 7.74 8.44 17.27
N LEU A 42 7.56 7.27 16.66
CA LEU A 42 8.27 6.87 15.43
C LEU A 42 8.17 7.89 14.30
N TYR A 43 6.97 8.45 14.06
CA TYR A 43 6.78 9.41 12.98
C TYR A 43 7.57 10.71 13.19
N ILE A 44 7.74 11.14 14.44
CA ILE A 44 8.53 12.33 14.77
C ILE A 44 10.01 12.05 14.50
N GLN A 45 10.49 10.85 14.86
CA GLN A 45 11.86 10.42 14.56
C GLN A 45 12.12 10.39 13.05
N VAL A 46 11.18 9.86 12.27
CA VAL A 46 11.26 9.85 10.80
C VAL A 46 11.31 11.27 10.23
N LEU A 47 10.46 12.19 10.70
CA LEU A 47 10.47 13.59 10.25
C LEU A 47 11.80 14.30 10.56
N ILE A 48 12.33 14.12 11.78
CA ILE A 48 13.65 14.65 12.15
C ILE A 48 14.74 14.06 11.26
N ALA A 49 14.71 12.75 11.02
CA ALA A 49 15.68 12.06 10.20
C ALA A 49 15.64 12.52 8.73
N ILE A 50 14.45 12.73 8.15
CA ILE A 50 14.27 13.30 6.82
C ILE A 50 14.88 14.71 6.77
N ALA A 51 14.55 15.57 7.75
CA ALA A 51 15.07 16.94 7.80
C ALA A 51 16.61 16.96 7.89
N LEU A 52 17.20 16.13 8.74
CA LEU A 52 18.64 15.99 8.87
C LEU A 52 19.28 15.44 7.58
N GLY A 53 18.64 14.49 6.91
CA GLY A 53 19.12 13.94 5.64
C GLY A 53 19.13 14.99 4.54
N VAL A 54 18.05 15.77 4.41
CA VAL A 54 17.97 16.90 3.47
C VAL A 54 19.05 17.94 3.75
N LEU A 55 19.25 18.32 5.02
CA LEU A 55 20.28 19.28 5.41
C LEU A 55 21.69 18.78 5.06
N LEU A 56 21.99 17.51 5.33
CA LEU A 56 23.28 16.91 4.99
C LEU A 56 23.49 16.90 3.47
N GLY A 57 22.51 16.42 2.70
CA GLY A 57 22.62 16.36 1.24
C GLY A 57 22.72 17.74 0.58
N TRP A 58 22.17 18.78 1.21
CA TRP A 58 22.28 20.16 0.74
C TRP A 58 23.62 20.81 1.11
N TYR A 59 24.09 20.64 2.34
CA TYR A 59 25.33 21.25 2.84
C TYR A 59 26.60 20.56 2.32
N ASP A 60 26.58 19.22 2.27
CA ASP A 60 27.67 18.40 1.74
C ASP A 60 27.12 17.29 0.81
N PRO A 61 26.91 17.63 -0.48
CA PRO A 61 26.35 16.69 -1.46
C PRO A 61 27.18 15.42 -1.64
N ALA A 62 28.51 15.48 -1.50
CA ALA A 62 29.37 14.32 -1.64
C ALA A 62 29.13 13.30 -0.51
N THR A 63 29.06 13.79 0.73
CA THR A 63 28.69 12.95 1.87
C THR A 63 27.25 12.47 1.74
N GLY A 64 26.31 13.33 1.32
CA GLY A 64 24.91 12.96 1.07
C GLY A 64 24.77 11.78 0.10
N LYS A 65 25.46 11.82 -1.05
CA LYS A 65 25.51 10.72 -2.02
C LYS A 65 26.00 9.41 -1.39
N SER A 66 27.02 9.49 -0.53
CA SER A 66 27.60 8.31 0.12
C SER A 66 26.68 7.66 1.16
N MET A 67 25.64 8.35 1.65
CA MET A 67 24.67 7.80 2.60
C MET A 67 23.64 6.83 1.96
N LYS A 68 23.69 6.63 0.64
CA LYS A 68 22.74 5.75 -0.08
C LYS A 68 22.59 4.36 0.55
N TRP A 69 23.67 3.77 1.04
CA TRP A 69 23.66 2.41 1.60
C TRP A 69 22.73 2.27 2.81
N LEU A 70 22.51 3.32 3.59
CA LEU A 70 21.60 3.30 4.75
C LEU A 70 20.15 3.09 4.30
N GLY A 71 19.74 3.82 3.25
CA GLY A 71 18.41 3.67 2.65
C GLY A 71 18.24 2.29 2.01
N ASP A 72 19.23 1.86 1.23
CA ASP A 72 19.21 0.55 0.56
C ASP A 72 19.19 -0.61 1.57
N ALA A 73 19.96 -0.52 2.66
CA ALA A 73 19.98 -1.52 3.71
C ALA A 73 18.61 -1.63 4.40
N PHE A 74 17.98 -0.51 4.75
CA PHE A 74 16.64 -0.52 5.34
C PHE A 74 15.60 -1.15 4.41
N ILE A 75 15.59 -0.75 3.13
CA ILE A 75 14.68 -1.33 2.13
C ILE A 75 14.94 -2.83 1.97
N GLY A 76 16.21 -3.26 1.94
CA GLY A 76 16.61 -4.66 1.86
C GLY A 76 16.09 -5.49 3.04
N LEU A 77 16.20 -4.97 4.27
CA LEU A 77 15.69 -5.63 5.48
C LEU A 77 14.17 -5.83 5.42
N ILE A 78 13.41 -4.82 4.94
CA ILE A 78 11.97 -4.98 4.79
C ILE A 78 11.64 -5.99 3.68
N LYS A 79 12.27 -5.86 2.50
CA LYS A 79 12.02 -6.75 1.35
C LYS A 79 12.24 -8.22 1.68
N MET A 80 13.28 -8.54 2.47
CA MET A 80 13.55 -9.88 2.97
C MET A 80 12.35 -10.51 3.69
N MET A 81 11.56 -9.69 4.39
CA MET A 81 10.43 -10.15 5.20
C MET A 81 9.11 -10.23 4.43
N ILE A 82 8.98 -9.57 3.28
CA ILE A 82 7.71 -9.46 2.54
C ILE A 82 7.22 -10.82 2.07
N ALA A 83 8.05 -11.58 1.34
CA ALA A 83 7.68 -12.88 0.78
C ALA A 83 7.18 -13.88 1.84
N PRO A 84 7.90 -14.16 2.94
CA PRO A 84 7.41 -15.08 3.97
C PRO A 84 6.15 -14.58 4.68
N ILE A 85 6.01 -13.27 4.91
CA ILE A 85 4.80 -12.68 5.53
C ILE A 85 3.57 -12.87 4.64
N ILE A 86 3.70 -12.57 3.33
CA ILE A 86 2.62 -12.75 2.37
C ILE A 86 2.22 -14.22 2.32
N PHE A 87 3.18 -15.14 2.24
CA PHE A 87 2.89 -16.57 2.22
C PHE A 87 2.12 -17.02 3.45
N CYS A 88 2.63 -16.72 4.65
CA CYS A 88 1.94 -17.09 5.87
C CYS A 88 0.54 -16.49 5.96
N THR A 89 0.39 -15.21 5.60
CA THR A 89 -0.88 -14.50 5.70
C THR A 89 -1.92 -15.04 4.72
N ILE A 90 -1.54 -15.32 3.48
CA ILE A 90 -2.47 -15.79 2.45
C ILE A 90 -2.87 -17.24 2.70
N VAL A 91 -1.90 -18.11 3.00
CA VAL A 91 -2.20 -19.51 3.28
C VAL A 91 -3.12 -19.61 4.49
N HIS A 92 -2.79 -18.91 5.58
CA HIS A 92 -3.65 -18.86 6.76
C HIS A 92 -5.01 -18.21 6.47
N GLY A 93 -5.02 -17.09 5.76
CA GLY A 93 -6.23 -16.36 5.39
C GLY A 93 -7.20 -17.23 4.59
N ILE A 94 -6.71 -17.97 3.58
CA ILE A 94 -7.54 -18.90 2.80
C ILE A 94 -8.02 -20.07 3.65
N ALA A 95 -7.12 -20.68 4.43
CA ALA A 95 -7.44 -21.80 5.30
C ALA A 95 -8.48 -21.47 6.38
N SER A 96 -8.48 -20.22 6.89
CA SER A 96 -9.43 -19.76 7.91
C SER A 96 -10.87 -19.62 7.39
N ILE A 97 -11.06 -19.38 6.09
CA ILE A 97 -12.38 -19.17 5.49
C ILE A 97 -13.12 -20.50 5.26
N GLY A 98 -12.38 -21.56 4.93
CA GLY A 98 -12.95 -22.85 4.54
C GLY A 98 -13.67 -22.88 3.18
N ASP A 99 -14.13 -21.73 2.67
CA ASP A 99 -14.91 -21.60 1.43
C ASP A 99 -14.09 -21.00 0.27
N LEU A 100 -13.68 -21.89 -0.65
CA LEU A 100 -12.97 -21.55 -1.87
C LEU A 100 -13.75 -20.63 -2.83
N LYS A 101 -15.09 -20.73 -2.86
CA LYS A 101 -15.92 -19.88 -3.72
C LYS A 101 -15.85 -18.43 -3.25
N LYS A 102 -15.81 -18.23 -1.93
CA LYS A 102 -15.65 -16.91 -1.33
C LYS A 102 -14.29 -16.31 -1.68
N VAL A 103 -13.20 -17.08 -1.61
CA VAL A 103 -11.86 -16.62 -2.01
C VAL A 103 -11.84 -16.10 -3.45
N GLY A 104 -12.38 -16.89 -4.39
CA GLY A 104 -12.47 -16.48 -5.80
C GLY A 104 -13.33 -15.22 -6.00
N ARG A 105 -14.45 -15.11 -5.27
CA ARG A 105 -15.33 -13.92 -5.34
C ARG A 105 -14.65 -12.66 -4.81
N VAL A 106 -13.96 -12.74 -3.67
CA VAL A 106 -13.21 -11.63 -3.08
C VAL A 106 -12.12 -11.16 -4.05
N GLY A 107 -11.34 -12.11 -4.59
CA GLY A 107 -10.27 -11.82 -5.55
C GLY A 107 -10.80 -11.17 -6.83
N LEU A 108 -11.89 -11.69 -7.40
CA LEU A 108 -12.49 -11.11 -8.60
C LEU A 108 -13.03 -9.70 -8.36
N LYS A 109 -13.73 -9.45 -7.24
CA LYS A 109 -14.20 -8.11 -6.87
C LYS A 109 -13.04 -7.13 -6.69
N ALA A 110 -11.93 -7.59 -6.09
CA ALA A 110 -10.73 -6.78 -5.93
C ALA A 110 -10.12 -6.42 -7.29
N LEU A 111 -9.95 -7.39 -8.20
CA LEU A 111 -9.43 -7.13 -9.55
C LEU A 111 -10.30 -6.16 -10.34
N VAL A 112 -11.63 -6.31 -10.28
CA VAL A 112 -12.57 -5.37 -10.92
C VAL A 112 -12.44 -3.97 -10.31
N TYR A 113 -12.34 -3.87 -8.98
CA TYR A 113 -12.11 -2.59 -8.31
C TYR A 113 -10.81 -1.94 -8.79
N PHE A 114 -9.70 -2.69 -8.78
CA PHE A 114 -8.39 -2.20 -9.19
C PHE A 114 -8.40 -1.72 -10.64
N GLU A 115 -9.10 -2.44 -11.53
CA GLU A 115 -9.20 -2.07 -12.93
C GLU A 115 -9.94 -0.75 -13.15
N VAL A 116 -11.09 -0.59 -12.48
CA VAL A 116 -11.89 0.63 -12.57
C VAL A 116 -11.13 1.83 -12.00
N VAL A 117 -10.54 1.68 -10.80
CA VAL A 117 -9.87 2.79 -10.12
C VAL A 117 -8.57 3.19 -10.82
N SER A 118 -7.78 2.21 -11.30
CA SER A 118 -6.61 2.47 -12.13
C SER A 118 -6.96 3.18 -13.46
N THR A 119 -8.08 2.81 -14.09
CA THR A 119 -8.56 3.50 -15.31
C THR A 119 -8.90 4.96 -15.01
N ILE A 120 -9.57 5.23 -13.88
CA ILE A 120 -9.88 6.60 -13.45
C ILE A 120 -8.59 7.39 -13.17
N ALA A 121 -7.59 6.77 -12.55
CA ALA A 121 -6.27 7.36 -12.33
C ALA A 121 -5.58 7.77 -13.65
N LEU A 122 -5.59 6.89 -14.66
CA LEU A 122 -5.06 7.20 -15.99
C LEU A 122 -5.79 8.39 -16.64
N LEU A 123 -7.13 8.38 -16.60
CA LEU A 123 -7.94 9.45 -17.19
C LEU A 123 -7.68 10.80 -16.52
N ILE A 124 -7.57 10.84 -15.20
CA ILE A 124 -7.25 12.06 -14.46
C ILE A 124 -5.86 12.58 -14.83
N GLY A 125 -4.86 11.68 -14.95
CA GLY A 125 -3.53 12.09 -15.38
C GLY A 125 -3.53 12.70 -16.80
N VAL A 126 -4.31 12.15 -17.73
CA VAL A 126 -4.50 12.74 -19.07
C VAL A 126 -5.19 14.11 -18.99
N ILE A 127 -6.30 14.22 -18.26
CA ILE A 127 -7.07 15.45 -18.14
C ILE A 127 -6.19 16.56 -17.55
N VAL A 128 -5.51 16.30 -16.43
CA VAL A 128 -4.68 17.30 -15.77
C VAL A 128 -3.45 17.64 -16.62
N GLY A 129 -2.86 16.66 -17.29
CA GLY A 129 -1.72 16.87 -18.19
C GLY A 129 -2.06 17.77 -19.37
N GLU A 130 -3.26 17.67 -19.92
CA GLU A 130 -3.71 18.54 -21.01
C GLU A 130 -4.21 19.92 -20.54
N VAL A 131 -4.77 20.03 -19.34
CA VAL A 131 -5.21 21.32 -18.81
C VAL A 131 -4.04 22.17 -18.34
N ILE A 132 -3.11 21.58 -17.58
CA ILE A 132 -1.98 22.30 -16.97
C ILE A 132 -0.81 22.44 -17.95
N ARG A 133 -0.66 21.48 -18.86
CA ARG A 133 0.42 21.42 -19.87
C ARG A 133 1.82 21.65 -19.28
N PRO A 134 2.26 20.80 -18.33
CA PRO A 134 3.49 21.04 -17.60
C PRO A 134 4.75 21.03 -18.47
N GLY A 135 4.71 20.43 -19.67
CA GLY A 135 5.83 20.39 -20.60
C GLY A 135 5.83 21.50 -21.65
N ALA A 136 4.79 22.33 -21.70
CA ALA A 136 4.71 23.40 -22.68
C ALA A 136 5.82 24.45 -22.45
N GLY A 137 6.51 24.84 -23.53
CA GLY A 137 7.58 25.84 -23.49
C GLY A 137 8.96 25.30 -23.10
N PHE A 138 9.10 23.99 -22.82
CA PHE A 138 10.40 23.38 -22.52
C PHE A 138 11.31 23.32 -23.75
N ASN A 139 10.73 23.19 -24.96
CA ASN A 139 11.41 23.19 -26.26
C ASN A 139 12.70 22.35 -26.27
N ALA A 140 12.62 21.15 -25.70
CA ALA A 140 13.75 20.24 -25.62
C ALA A 140 14.11 19.74 -27.02
N ASP A 141 15.35 19.98 -27.43
CA ASP A 141 15.90 19.46 -28.68
C ASP A 141 16.22 17.97 -28.53
N PRO A 142 15.50 17.06 -29.20
CA PRO A 142 15.71 15.62 -29.03
C PRO A 142 17.12 15.15 -29.42
N SER A 143 17.82 15.90 -30.28
CA SER A 143 19.17 15.55 -30.76
C SER A 143 20.26 15.73 -29.71
N LYS A 144 19.98 16.52 -28.65
CA LYS A 144 20.92 16.80 -27.55
C LYS A 144 20.68 15.91 -26.33
N LEU A 145 19.71 15.01 -26.39
CA LEU A 145 19.36 14.13 -25.29
C LEU A 145 20.26 12.91 -25.27
N ASP A 146 20.82 12.62 -24.10
CA ASP A 146 21.74 11.51 -23.91
C ASP A 146 20.99 10.17 -23.76
N ALA A 147 20.70 9.53 -24.90
CA ALA A 147 20.01 8.24 -24.94
C ALA A 147 20.75 7.12 -24.18
N SER A 148 22.05 7.25 -23.92
CA SER A 148 22.83 6.22 -23.21
C SER A 148 22.37 6.03 -21.76
N LYS A 149 21.88 7.09 -21.11
CA LYS A 149 21.41 7.07 -19.71
C LYS A 149 20.09 6.33 -19.52
N VAL A 150 19.33 6.13 -20.59
CA VAL A 150 18.02 5.46 -20.57
C VAL A 150 18.00 4.13 -21.31
N ALA A 151 19.10 3.78 -22.00
CA ALA A 151 19.23 2.56 -22.79
C ALA A 151 18.94 1.29 -21.98
N THR A 152 19.39 1.21 -20.73
CA THR A 152 19.13 0.05 -19.85
C THR A 152 17.63 -0.10 -19.50
N TYR A 153 16.89 1.01 -19.39
CA TYR A 153 15.45 0.97 -19.15
C TYR A 153 14.70 0.54 -20.41
N ALA A 154 15.11 1.07 -21.57
CA ALA A 154 14.56 0.70 -22.87
C ALA A 154 14.78 -0.78 -23.20
N SER A 155 15.98 -1.31 -22.93
CA SER A 155 16.28 -2.73 -23.19
C SER A 155 15.47 -3.66 -22.28
N LYS A 156 15.25 -3.27 -21.01
CA LYS A 156 14.40 -4.04 -20.09
C LYS A 156 12.93 -4.01 -20.52
N ALA A 157 12.45 -2.85 -20.95
CA ALA A 157 11.10 -2.69 -21.50
C ALA A 157 10.87 -3.51 -22.78
N ALA A 158 11.87 -3.63 -23.66
CA ALA A 158 11.75 -4.41 -24.89
C ALA A 158 11.62 -5.93 -24.66
N ALA A 159 12.12 -6.44 -23.52
CA ALA A 159 11.95 -7.83 -23.12
C ALA A 159 10.56 -8.11 -22.51
N ASP A 160 9.76 -7.06 -22.31
CA ASP A 160 8.58 -7.06 -21.47
C ASP A 160 7.30 -7.27 -22.31
N SER A 161 7.06 -8.52 -22.72
CA SER A 161 5.84 -8.88 -23.47
C SER A 161 4.70 -9.31 -22.54
N THR A 162 3.45 -9.16 -22.98
CA THR A 162 2.26 -9.60 -22.24
C THR A 162 2.28 -11.11 -21.95
N VAL A 163 2.73 -11.91 -22.93
CA VAL A 163 2.86 -13.36 -22.77
C VAL A 163 3.98 -13.69 -21.79
N ALA A 164 5.11 -12.99 -21.89
CA ALA A 164 6.21 -13.15 -20.93
C ALA A 164 5.76 -12.81 -19.50
N HIS A 165 4.94 -11.77 -19.32
CA HIS A 165 4.36 -11.41 -18.02
C HIS A 165 3.47 -12.52 -17.44
N ILE A 166 2.54 -13.06 -18.24
CA ILE A 166 1.65 -14.14 -17.79
C ILE A 166 2.48 -15.37 -17.39
N LEU A 167 3.49 -15.71 -18.18
CA LEU A 167 4.38 -16.84 -17.88
C LEU A 167 5.30 -16.55 -16.68
N ALA A 168 5.67 -15.29 -16.44
CA ALA A 168 6.50 -14.88 -15.30
C ALA A 168 5.78 -15.00 -13.95
N ILE A 169 4.44 -15.08 -13.94
CA ILE A 169 3.66 -15.40 -12.73
C ILE A 169 3.99 -16.81 -12.22
N ILE A 170 4.35 -17.73 -13.11
CA ILE A 170 4.67 -19.11 -12.77
C ILE A 170 6.16 -19.20 -12.41
N PRO A 171 6.51 -19.48 -11.14
CA PRO A 171 7.90 -19.54 -10.74
C PRO A 171 8.58 -20.82 -11.22
N LYS A 172 9.90 -20.76 -11.36
CA LYS A 172 10.71 -21.91 -11.80
C LYS A 172 10.73 -23.04 -10.77
N SER A 173 10.59 -22.71 -9.50
CA SER A 173 10.48 -23.68 -8.41
C SER A 173 9.63 -23.09 -7.27
N PHE A 174 9.23 -23.94 -6.32
CA PHE A 174 8.41 -23.50 -5.18
C PHE A 174 9.13 -22.47 -4.28
N LEU A 175 10.45 -22.57 -4.12
CA LEU A 175 11.22 -21.72 -3.21
C LEU A 175 11.87 -20.52 -3.91
N ASP A 176 11.95 -20.52 -5.24
CA ASP A 176 12.55 -19.45 -6.04
C ASP A 176 11.97 -18.06 -5.72
N PRO A 177 10.63 -17.87 -5.59
CA PRO A 177 10.04 -16.55 -5.34
C PRO A 177 10.46 -15.93 -4.01
N PHE A 178 10.77 -16.77 -3.02
CA PHE A 178 11.21 -16.33 -1.70
C PHE A 178 12.66 -15.83 -1.73
N ALA A 179 13.46 -16.32 -2.68
CA ALA A 179 14.84 -15.89 -2.87
C ALA A 179 14.94 -14.68 -3.81
N THR A 180 14.14 -14.65 -4.88
CA THR A 180 14.12 -13.55 -5.86
C THR A 180 13.31 -12.35 -5.38
N GLY A 181 12.37 -12.56 -4.45
CA GLY A 181 11.50 -11.51 -3.91
C GLY A 181 10.35 -11.14 -4.83
N ASP A 182 9.94 -12.03 -5.75
CA ASP A 182 8.81 -11.79 -6.64
C ASP A 182 7.47 -11.98 -5.91
N LEU A 183 6.80 -10.87 -5.62
CA LEU A 183 5.54 -10.89 -4.86
C LEU A 183 4.41 -11.64 -5.57
N LEU A 184 4.35 -11.56 -6.90
CA LEU A 184 3.25 -12.14 -7.68
C LEU A 184 3.39 -13.66 -7.74
N GLN A 185 4.62 -14.15 -7.86
CA GLN A 185 4.92 -15.58 -7.77
C GLN A 185 4.65 -16.12 -6.35
N VAL A 186 5.04 -15.39 -5.30
CA VAL A 186 4.71 -15.74 -3.91
C VAL A 186 3.19 -15.80 -3.74
N LEU A 187 2.44 -14.82 -4.24
CA LEU A 187 0.98 -14.79 -4.20
C LEU A 187 0.36 -16.05 -4.84
N LEU A 188 0.80 -16.43 -6.04
CA LEU A 188 0.31 -17.64 -6.71
C LEU A 188 0.54 -18.90 -5.86
N ILE A 189 1.77 -19.11 -5.38
CA ILE A 189 2.12 -20.25 -4.55
C ILE A 189 1.29 -20.29 -3.27
N SER A 190 1.09 -19.12 -2.65
CA SER A 190 0.35 -18.99 -1.40
C SER A 190 -1.13 -19.33 -1.59
N ILE A 191 -1.72 -18.89 -2.70
CA ILE A 191 -3.11 -19.24 -3.06
C ILE A 191 -3.22 -20.75 -3.24
N LEU A 192 -2.38 -21.35 -4.10
CA LEU A 192 -2.42 -22.80 -4.35
C LEU A 192 -2.23 -23.61 -3.06
N THR A 193 -1.29 -23.20 -2.22
CA THR A 193 -1.03 -23.84 -0.92
C THR A 193 -2.23 -23.69 0.02
N GLY A 194 -2.80 -22.49 0.13
CA GLY A 194 -3.99 -22.22 0.93
C GLY A 194 -5.19 -23.07 0.51
N VAL A 195 -5.42 -23.21 -0.80
CA VAL A 195 -6.48 -24.06 -1.35
C VAL A 195 -6.29 -25.53 -0.95
N VAL A 196 -5.06 -26.05 -1.06
CA VAL A 196 -4.76 -27.45 -0.68
C VAL A 196 -4.89 -27.66 0.82
N VAL A 197 -4.37 -26.75 1.65
CA VAL A 197 -4.51 -26.80 3.11
C VAL A 197 -5.99 -26.82 3.52
N THR A 198 -6.82 -25.99 2.86
CA THR A 198 -8.27 -25.96 3.10
C THR A 198 -8.94 -27.30 2.75
N ASN A 199 -8.61 -27.86 1.59
CA ASN A 199 -9.18 -29.12 1.12
C ASN A 199 -8.76 -30.34 1.94
N LEU A 200 -7.59 -30.30 2.59
CA LEU A 200 -7.11 -31.36 3.47
C LEU A 200 -7.83 -31.37 4.84
N GLY A 201 -8.58 -30.31 5.18
CA GLY A 201 -9.36 -30.21 6.40
C GLY A 201 -8.52 -30.45 7.66
N GLU A 202 -9.02 -31.30 8.57
CA GLU A 202 -8.36 -31.59 9.86
C GLU A 202 -6.92 -32.10 9.71
N ARG A 203 -6.60 -32.81 8.63
CA ARG A 203 -5.23 -33.33 8.39
C ARG A 203 -4.20 -32.20 8.29
N ALA A 204 -4.62 -31.02 7.86
CA ALA A 204 -3.76 -29.85 7.74
C ALA A 204 -3.85 -28.89 8.94
N ALA A 205 -4.60 -29.21 10.00
CA ALA A 205 -4.76 -28.34 11.16
C ALA A 205 -3.42 -28.04 11.89
N GLY A 206 -2.51 -29.02 11.93
CA GLY A 206 -1.16 -28.82 12.45
C GLY A 206 -0.34 -27.85 11.60
N VAL A 207 -0.43 -27.98 10.28
CA VAL A 207 0.25 -27.10 9.31
C VAL A 207 -0.29 -25.68 9.39
N ASN A 208 -1.62 -25.51 9.44
CA ASN A 208 -2.23 -24.18 9.54
C ASN A 208 -1.79 -23.43 10.82
N ARG A 209 -1.72 -24.14 11.96
CA ARG A 209 -1.20 -23.57 13.22
C ARG A 209 0.28 -23.20 13.14
N ALA A 210 1.09 -24.03 12.49
CA ALA A 210 2.50 -23.73 12.26
C ALA A 210 2.68 -22.48 11.37
N ILE A 211 1.87 -22.35 10.32
CA ILE A 211 1.88 -21.22 9.41
C ILE A 211 1.45 -19.92 10.11
N ASP A 212 0.40 -19.98 10.94
CA ASP A 212 0.00 -18.84 11.77
C ASP A 212 1.13 -18.40 12.71
N THR A 213 1.71 -19.34 13.45
CA THR A 213 2.82 -19.06 14.37
C THR A 213 4.01 -18.45 13.63
N ALA A 214 4.37 -19.00 12.46
CA ALA A 214 5.43 -18.46 11.62
C ALA A 214 5.11 -17.02 11.16
N GLY A 215 3.87 -16.77 10.73
CA GLY A 215 3.38 -15.44 10.39
C GLY A 215 3.58 -14.44 11.53
N GLN A 216 3.18 -14.82 12.75
CA GLN A 216 3.37 -13.99 13.94
C GLN A 216 4.84 -13.71 14.24
N ILE A 217 5.72 -14.69 14.08
CA ILE A 217 7.18 -14.50 14.23
C ILE A 217 7.67 -13.46 13.22
N PHE A 218 7.32 -13.60 11.94
CA PHE A 218 7.74 -12.67 10.91
C PHE A 218 7.18 -11.26 11.14
N PHE A 219 5.94 -11.12 11.60
CA PHE A 219 5.38 -9.83 11.99
C PHE A 219 6.06 -9.21 13.23
N ARG A 220 6.60 -10.00 14.16
CA ARG A 220 7.40 -9.45 15.27
C ARG A 220 8.77 -8.97 14.81
N ILE A 221 9.40 -9.71 13.90
CA ILE A 221 10.68 -9.32 13.29
C ILE A 221 10.51 -8.00 12.52
N ILE A 222 9.44 -7.85 11.73
CA ILE A 222 9.22 -6.58 11.01
C ILE A 222 9.04 -5.41 11.98
N GLY A 223 8.35 -5.61 13.11
CA GLY A 223 8.21 -4.57 14.14
C GLY A 223 9.57 -4.10 14.70
N ILE A 224 10.56 -4.99 14.81
CA ILE A 224 11.93 -4.63 15.20
C ILE A 224 12.61 -3.83 14.08
N ILE A 225 12.51 -4.28 12.84
CA ILE A 225 13.14 -3.63 11.68
C ILE A 225 12.58 -2.21 11.46
N VAL A 226 11.28 -2.01 11.66
CA VAL A 226 10.62 -0.70 11.47
C VAL A 226 11.17 0.37 12.42
N LYS A 227 11.73 -0.01 13.58
CA LYS A 227 12.41 0.95 14.47
C LYS A 227 13.67 1.56 13.85
N LEU A 228 14.21 0.94 12.80
CA LEU A 228 15.32 1.48 11.99
C LEU A 228 14.85 2.40 10.86
N ALA A 229 13.55 2.59 10.67
CA ALA A 229 12.99 3.43 9.60
C ALA A 229 13.54 4.87 9.58
N PRO A 230 13.76 5.56 10.72
CA PRO A 230 14.38 6.88 10.71
C PRO A 230 15.76 6.88 10.04
N VAL A 231 16.60 5.87 10.31
CA VAL A 231 17.94 5.76 9.72
C VAL A 231 17.87 5.54 8.21
N GLY A 232 16.95 4.68 7.76
CA GLY A 232 16.70 4.46 6.33
C GLY A 232 16.23 5.72 5.61
N ALA A 233 15.26 6.45 6.21
CA ALA A 233 14.73 7.69 5.68
C ALA A 233 15.78 8.80 5.60
N PHE A 234 16.65 8.93 6.61
CA PHE A 234 17.79 9.84 6.60
C PHE A 234 18.70 9.58 5.40
N GLY A 235 19.14 8.33 5.24
CA GLY A 235 20.07 7.95 4.17
C GLY A 235 19.49 8.13 2.78
N ALA A 236 18.22 7.78 2.60
CA ALA A 236 17.51 7.93 1.33
C ALA A 236 17.33 9.41 0.95
N MET A 237 16.98 10.29 1.90
CA MET A 237 16.82 11.72 1.65
C MET A 237 18.17 12.43 1.45
N ALA A 238 19.19 12.07 2.23
CA ALA A 238 20.54 12.58 2.04
C ALA A 238 21.10 12.24 0.65
N PHE A 239 20.91 10.99 0.19
CA PHE A 239 21.27 10.58 -1.16
C PHE A 239 20.46 11.35 -2.21
N THR A 240 19.15 11.49 -2.02
CA THR A 240 18.28 12.15 -3.00
C THR A 240 18.67 13.61 -3.22
N ILE A 241 18.90 14.36 -2.14
CA ILE A 241 19.32 15.76 -2.25
C ILE A 241 20.77 15.87 -2.72
N GLY A 242 21.66 15.00 -2.25
CA GLY A 242 23.08 15.01 -2.64
C GLY A 242 23.29 14.66 -4.12
N GLU A 243 22.62 13.62 -4.63
CA GLU A 243 22.78 13.13 -6.01
C GLU A 243 22.13 14.05 -7.05
N TYR A 244 20.87 14.41 -6.81
CA TYR A 244 20.05 15.11 -7.80
C TYR A 244 20.05 16.63 -7.62
N GLY A 245 20.36 17.12 -6.41
CA GLY A 245 20.41 18.55 -6.09
C GLY A 245 19.02 19.20 -6.04
N ILE A 246 18.88 20.19 -5.15
CA ILE A 246 17.62 20.93 -5.02
C ILE A 246 17.30 21.79 -6.26
N GLN A 247 18.34 22.18 -7.01
CA GLN A 247 18.20 23.01 -8.20
C GLN A 247 17.46 22.29 -9.35
N LYS A 248 17.71 20.99 -9.53
CA LYS A 248 17.01 20.20 -10.58
C LYS A 248 15.52 20.03 -10.28
N VAL A 249 15.16 19.97 -8.99
CA VAL A 249 13.76 19.99 -8.56
C VAL A 249 13.14 21.34 -8.86
N TYR A 250 13.87 22.44 -8.67
CA TYR A 250 13.38 23.79 -8.99
C TYR A 250 13.08 23.94 -10.49
N ASP A 251 14.00 23.50 -11.35
CA ASP A 251 13.87 23.62 -12.81
C ASP A 251 12.68 22.83 -13.38
N LEU A 252 12.23 21.76 -12.69
CA LEU A 252 11.04 20.97 -13.03
C LEU A 252 9.95 21.03 -11.96
N ALA A 253 9.97 22.06 -11.10
CA ALA A 253 9.05 22.17 -9.97
C ALA A 253 7.60 22.23 -10.45
N TRP A 254 7.37 22.77 -11.65
CA TRP A 254 6.05 22.81 -12.26
C TRP A 254 5.49 21.41 -12.58
N LEU A 255 6.32 20.51 -13.13
CA LEU A 255 5.92 19.12 -13.38
C LEU A 255 5.71 18.36 -12.07
N VAL A 256 6.66 18.47 -11.14
CA VAL A 256 6.57 17.79 -9.84
C VAL A 256 5.33 18.27 -9.09
N GLY A 257 5.10 19.59 -9.02
CA GLY A 257 3.91 20.18 -8.41
C GLY A 257 2.62 19.72 -9.07
N THR A 258 2.57 19.68 -10.40
CA THR A 258 1.42 19.15 -11.16
C THR A 258 1.12 17.71 -10.76
N PHE A 259 2.14 16.86 -10.65
CA PHE A 259 1.95 15.47 -10.25
C PHE A 259 1.44 15.33 -8.81
N TYR A 260 2.03 16.07 -7.86
CA TYR A 260 1.58 16.07 -6.46
C TYR A 260 0.15 16.58 -6.30
N ILE A 261 -0.22 17.65 -7.01
CA ILE A 261 -1.59 18.18 -7.01
C ILE A 261 -2.55 17.14 -7.60
N THR A 262 -2.17 16.49 -8.70
CA THR A 262 -3.01 15.46 -9.34
C THR A 262 -3.23 14.26 -8.42
N ALA A 263 -2.16 13.78 -7.77
CA ALA A 263 -2.22 12.70 -6.79
C ALA A 263 -3.10 13.08 -5.59
N LEU A 264 -2.95 14.31 -5.07
CA LEU A 264 -3.77 14.81 -3.98
C LEU A 264 -5.24 14.91 -4.37
N LEU A 265 -5.55 15.43 -5.57
CA LEU A 265 -6.90 15.47 -6.12
C LEU A 265 -7.47 14.06 -6.27
N PHE A 266 -6.69 13.11 -6.78
CA PHE A 266 -7.12 11.72 -6.87
C PHE A 266 -7.46 11.13 -5.49
N VAL A 267 -6.58 11.31 -4.50
CA VAL A 267 -6.81 10.82 -3.14
C VAL A 267 -8.04 11.48 -2.49
N LEU A 268 -8.17 12.81 -2.56
CA LEU A 268 -9.24 13.52 -1.87
C LEU A 268 -10.59 13.42 -2.59
N VAL A 269 -10.60 13.42 -3.92
CA VAL A 269 -11.82 13.43 -4.72
C VAL A 269 -12.24 12.02 -5.10
N VAL A 270 -11.38 11.24 -5.77
CA VAL A 270 -11.75 9.89 -6.24
C VAL A 270 -11.81 8.93 -5.07
N LEU A 271 -10.69 8.71 -4.37
CA LEU A 271 -10.66 7.80 -3.22
C LEU A 271 -11.53 8.34 -2.08
N GLY A 272 -11.64 9.67 -1.93
CA GLY A 272 -12.56 10.29 -0.97
C GLY A 272 -14.03 10.05 -1.27
N THR A 273 -14.44 10.09 -2.55
CA THR A 273 -15.80 9.74 -2.95
C THR A 273 -16.07 8.26 -2.71
N ILE A 274 -15.14 7.39 -3.11
CA ILE A 274 -15.23 5.94 -2.87
C ILE A 274 -15.32 5.63 -1.38
N ALA A 275 -14.47 6.24 -0.56
CA ALA A 275 -14.47 6.08 0.90
C ALA A 275 -15.80 6.54 1.52
N ARG A 276 -16.34 7.68 1.06
CA ARG A 276 -17.63 8.21 1.52
C ARG A 276 -18.78 7.26 1.17
N ILE A 277 -18.79 6.70 -0.04
CA ILE A 277 -19.77 5.68 -0.44
C ILE A 277 -19.62 4.40 0.40
N ALA A 278 -18.38 4.03 0.73
CA ALA A 278 -18.06 2.93 1.63
C ALA A 278 -18.26 3.25 3.12
N GLY A 279 -18.74 4.44 3.47
CA GLY A 279 -19.15 4.80 4.83
C GLY A 279 -18.03 5.25 5.77
N PHE A 280 -16.87 5.69 5.26
CA PHE A 280 -15.81 6.27 6.09
C PHE A 280 -15.20 7.54 5.47
N SER A 281 -14.45 8.30 6.26
CA SER A 281 -13.81 9.54 5.79
C SER A 281 -12.36 9.26 5.37
N ILE A 282 -12.00 9.69 4.16
CA ILE A 282 -10.62 9.59 3.67
C ILE A 282 -9.64 10.39 4.55
N LEU A 283 -10.03 11.56 5.06
CA LEU A 283 -9.15 12.37 5.91
C LEU A 283 -8.81 11.67 7.23
N ARG A 284 -9.81 11.00 7.84
CA ARG A 284 -9.61 10.20 9.05
C ARG A 284 -8.77 8.95 8.75
N PHE A 285 -8.97 8.34 7.59
CA PHE A 285 -8.15 7.22 7.14
C PHE A 285 -6.68 7.64 6.96
N LEU A 286 -6.41 8.76 6.28
CA LEU A 286 -5.05 9.30 6.14
C LEU A 286 -4.41 9.60 7.50
N ALA A 287 -5.18 10.12 8.47
CA ALA A 287 -4.70 10.33 9.83
C ALA A 287 -4.36 9.01 10.56
N TYR A 288 -5.10 7.93 10.27
CA TYR A 288 -4.88 6.61 10.86
C TYR A 288 -3.61 5.93 10.32
N ILE A 289 -3.31 6.07 9.03
CA ILE A 289 -2.11 5.50 8.38
C ILE A 289 -0.93 6.49 8.28
N LYS A 290 -0.91 7.55 9.10
CA LYS A 290 0.09 8.62 9.00
C LYS A 290 1.53 8.13 9.16
N ASP A 291 1.76 7.13 10.00
CA ASP A 291 3.11 6.65 10.29
C ASP A 291 3.66 5.93 9.07
N GLU A 292 2.83 5.12 8.40
CA GLU A 292 3.15 4.44 7.15
C GLU A 292 3.37 5.44 6.02
N LEU A 293 2.53 6.48 5.91
CA LEU A 293 2.72 7.55 4.93
C LEU A 293 4.09 8.22 5.11
N LEU A 294 4.49 8.51 6.34
CA LEU A 294 5.77 9.17 6.63
C LEU A 294 6.97 8.26 6.37
N ILE A 295 6.86 6.96 6.68
CA ILE A 295 7.88 5.98 6.30
C ILE A 295 8.01 5.92 4.78
N VAL A 296 6.89 5.87 4.05
CA VAL A 296 6.89 5.84 2.58
C VAL A 296 7.45 7.11 1.96
N VAL A 297 7.22 8.29 2.56
CA VAL A 297 7.91 9.54 2.14
C VAL A 297 9.42 9.34 2.22
N GLY A 298 9.92 8.83 3.34
CA GLY A 298 11.36 8.65 3.54
C GLY A 298 11.99 7.56 2.67
N THR A 299 11.25 6.49 2.35
CA THR A 299 11.79 5.31 1.65
C THR A 299 11.48 5.29 0.16
N SER A 300 10.52 6.10 -0.28
CA SER A 300 9.96 6.13 -1.64
C SER A 300 9.42 4.78 -2.13
N SER A 301 9.02 3.88 -1.23
CA SER A 301 8.50 2.55 -1.57
C SER A 301 7.36 2.16 -0.64
N SER A 302 6.19 1.92 -1.20
CA SER A 302 5.01 1.47 -0.45
C SER A 302 5.22 0.08 0.14
N GLU A 303 6.04 -0.76 -0.49
CA GLU A 303 6.36 -2.12 0.00
C GLU A 303 6.96 -2.11 1.41
N THR A 304 7.63 -1.02 1.79
CA THR A 304 8.28 -0.89 3.10
C THR A 304 7.32 -0.92 4.28
N VAL A 305 6.03 -0.66 4.03
CA VAL A 305 4.98 -0.60 5.06
C VAL A 305 3.88 -1.61 4.82
N LEU A 306 4.00 -2.51 3.83
CA LEU A 306 2.98 -3.50 3.50
C LEU A 306 2.52 -4.31 4.74
N PRO A 307 3.42 -4.87 5.58
CA PRO A 307 2.99 -5.60 6.78
C PRO A 307 2.26 -4.73 7.81
N GLN A 308 2.67 -3.47 7.95
CA GLN A 308 2.04 -2.50 8.85
C GLN A 308 0.64 -2.15 8.36
N LEU A 309 0.49 -1.91 7.06
CA LEU A 309 -0.81 -1.67 6.43
C LEU A 309 -1.75 -2.86 6.67
N MET A 310 -1.30 -4.09 6.43
CA MET A 310 -2.12 -5.29 6.67
C MET A 310 -2.59 -5.37 8.13
N THR A 311 -1.69 -5.13 9.09
CA THR A 311 -2.02 -5.10 10.52
C THR A 311 -3.04 -4.00 10.84
N LYS A 312 -2.87 -2.80 10.26
CA LYS A 312 -3.81 -1.70 10.42
C LYS A 312 -5.16 -1.99 9.79
N MET A 313 -5.24 -2.67 8.65
CA MET A 313 -6.52 -3.05 8.04
C MET A 313 -7.28 -4.07 8.90
N ARG A 314 -6.59 -5.05 9.48
CA ARG A 314 -7.19 -5.99 10.45
C ARG A 314 -7.77 -5.28 11.67
N ARG A 315 -6.97 -4.38 12.27
CA ARG A 315 -7.41 -3.58 13.43
C ARG A 315 -8.56 -2.62 13.07
N LEU A 316 -8.65 -2.18 11.82
CA LEU A 316 -9.76 -1.39 11.32
C LEU A 316 -11.08 -2.19 11.19
N GLY A 317 -11.01 -3.52 11.30
CA GLY A 317 -12.18 -4.41 11.26
C GLY A 317 -12.31 -5.24 9.99
N ALA A 318 -11.33 -5.21 9.08
CA ALA A 318 -11.31 -6.11 7.92
C ALA A 318 -10.85 -7.51 8.33
N SER A 319 -11.49 -8.56 7.81
CA SER A 319 -11.07 -9.93 8.11
C SER A 319 -9.71 -10.31 7.52
N ASP A 320 -9.02 -11.26 8.16
CA ASP A 320 -7.71 -11.76 7.74
C ASP A 320 -7.70 -12.26 6.29
N SER A 321 -8.82 -12.86 5.87
CA SER A 321 -9.09 -13.28 4.50
C SER A 321 -8.94 -12.14 3.49
N VAL A 322 -9.69 -11.06 3.71
CA VAL A 322 -9.74 -9.96 2.75
C VAL A 322 -8.43 -9.18 2.78
N VAL A 323 -7.87 -8.94 3.97
CA VAL A 323 -6.57 -8.28 4.10
C VAL A 323 -5.47 -9.08 3.42
N GLY A 324 -5.43 -10.40 3.67
CA GLY A 324 -4.44 -11.29 3.10
C GLY A 324 -4.49 -11.39 1.59
N LEU A 325 -5.68 -11.34 1.00
CA LEU A 325 -5.82 -11.43 -0.45
C LEU A 325 -5.72 -10.07 -1.16
N VAL A 326 -6.47 -9.08 -0.69
CA VAL A 326 -6.65 -7.80 -1.40
C VAL A 326 -5.40 -6.93 -1.31
N VAL A 327 -4.78 -6.81 -0.13
CA VAL A 327 -3.64 -5.90 0.05
C VAL A 327 -2.43 -6.36 -0.78
N PRO A 328 -1.95 -7.62 -0.70
CA PRO A 328 -0.80 -8.06 -1.51
C PRO A 328 -1.09 -8.02 -3.02
N THR A 329 -2.30 -8.42 -3.44
CA THR A 329 -2.70 -8.35 -4.86
C THR A 329 -2.70 -6.90 -5.34
N GLY A 330 -3.18 -5.96 -4.53
CA GLY A 330 -3.21 -4.55 -4.89
C GLY A 330 -1.81 -3.92 -5.03
N TYR A 331 -0.79 -4.44 -4.35
CA TYR A 331 0.59 -3.98 -4.52
C TYR A 331 1.21 -4.36 -5.87
N SER A 332 0.58 -5.26 -6.63
CA SER A 332 0.94 -5.58 -8.01
C SER A 332 -0.06 -5.03 -9.02
N PHE A 333 -1.35 -5.01 -8.68
CA PHE A 333 -2.42 -4.69 -9.63
C PHE A 333 -3.11 -3.34 -9.39
N ASN A 334 -2.90 -2.65 -8.26
CA ASN A 334 -3.54 -1.38 -7.93
C ASN A 334 -2.50 -0.27 -7.70
N LEU A 335 -1.78 0.05 -8.77
CA LEU A 335 -0.72 1.06 -8.76
C LEU A 335 -1.24 2.41 -9.29
N ASP A 336 -2.25 2.96 -8.62
CA ASP A 336 -2.95 4.19 -9.03
C ASP A 336 -2.02 5.40 -9.21
N GLY A 337 -1.09 5.60 -8.28
CA GLY A 337 -0.06 6.64 -8.39
C GLY A 337 0.86 6.42 -9.58
N THR A 338 1.23 5.16 -9.85
CA THR A 338 2.04 4.80 -11.02
C THR A 338 1.27 5.11 -12.32
N ASN A 339 -0.03 4.86 -12.36
CA ASN A 339 -0.89 5.18 -13.50
C ASN A 339 -1.00 6.69 -13.76
N ILE A 340 -1.19 7.50 -12.71
CA ILE A 340 -1.16 8.96 -12.81
C ILE A 340 0.20 9.43 -13.33
N TYR A 341 1.30 8.85 -12.81
CA TYR A 341 2.66 9.18 -13.24
C TYR A 341 2.88 8.85 -14.72
N MET A 342 2.49 7.65 -15.17
CA MET A 342 2.75 7.21 -16.53
C MET A 342 2.07 8.08 -17.57
N THR A 343 0.84 8.50 -17.29
CA THR A 343 0.10 9.41 -18.17
C THR A 343 0.69 10.81 -18.12
N LEU A 344 0.87 11.42 -16.94
CA LEU A 344 1.42 12.77 -16.83
C LEU A 344 2.85 12.89 -17.36
N ALA A 345 3.72 11.92 -17.08
CA ALA A 345 5.08 11.92 -17.58
C ALA A 345 5.10 11.75 -19.11
N THR A 346 4.27 10.87 -19.67
CA THR A 346 4.17 10.72 -21.13
C THR A 346 3.72 12.02 -21.81
N LEU A 347 2.67 12.66 -21.27
CA LEU A 347 2.16 13.93 -21.81
C LEU A 347 3.18 15.06 -21.66
N PHE A 348 3.83 15.16 -20.50
CA PHE A 348 4.92 16.11 -20.28
C PHE A 348 6.02 15.95 -21.31
N LEU A 349 6.46 14.72 -21.55
CA LEU A 349 7.53 14.45 -22.50
C LEU A 349 7.12 14.82 -23.93
N ALA A 350 5.88 14.49 -24.33
CA ALA A 350 5.34 14.90 -25.63
C ALA A 350 5.31 16.42 -25.79
N GLN A 351 4.81 17.13 -24.79
CA GLN A 351 4.76 18.60 -24.77
C GLN A 351 6.17 19.22 -24.76
N ALA A 352 7.10 18.63 -24.03
CA ALA A 352 8.48 19.13 -23.90
C ALA A 352 9.26 19.04 -25.21
N VAL A 353 9.01 18.00 -26.02
CA VAL A 353 9.60 17.87 -27.37
C VAL A 353 8.75 18.52 -28.47
N GLY A 354 7.63 19.16 -28.10
CA GLY A 354 6.77 19.90 -29.03
C GLY A 354 5.92 19.03 -29.95
N VAL A 355 5.54 17.82 -29.51
CA VAL A 355 4.73 16.89 -30.31
C VAL A 355 3.31 16.82 -29.80
N ASP A 356 2.36 17.06 -30.70
CA ASP A 356 0.93 16.89 -30.43
C ASP A 356 0.53 15.41 -30.58
N LEU A 357 -0.19 14.91 -29.58
CA LEU A 357 -0.70 13.54 -29.56
C LEU A 357 -2.11 13.48 -30.16
N SER A 358 -2.33 12.52 -31.05
CA SER A 358 -3.67 12.24 -31.59
C SER A 358 -4.54 11.50 -30.57
N ILE A 359 -5.87 11.52 -30.78
CA ILE A 359 -6.82 10.77 -29.94
C ILE A 359 -6.48 9.25 -29.92
N SER A 360 -6.03 8.70 -31.05
CA SER A 360 -5.62 7.29 -31.10
C SER A 360 -4.38 7.03 -30.25
N GLN A 361 -3.41 7.95 -30.22
CA GLN A 361 -2.23 7.84 -29.36
C GLN A 361 -2.59 7.97 -27.88
N TYR A 362 -3.52 8.85 -27.51
CA TYR A 362 -4.05 8.90 -26.13
C TYR A 362 -4.67 7.58 -25.71
N ALA A 363 -5.51 6.99 -26.56
CA ALA A 363 -6.11 5.69 -26.27
C ALA A 363 -5.04 4.60 -26.12
N THR A 364 -4.01 4.60 -26.98
CA THR A 364 -2.90 3.65 -26.85
C THR A 364 -2.11 3.86 -25.56
N ILE A 365 -1.82 5.10 -25.18
CA ILE A 365 -1.13 5.41 -23.91
C ILE A 365 -1.93 4.84 -22.73
N ILE A 366 -3.25 5.07 -22.68
CA ILE A 366 -4.09 4.56 -21.61
C ILE A 366 -4.08 3.02 -21.59
N LEU A 367 -4.28 2.36 -22.73
CA LEU A 367 -4.33 0.90 -22.82
C LEU A 367 -2.99 0.24 -22.47
N VAL A 368 -1.89 0.78 -22.98
CA VAL A 368 -0.56 0.25 -22.69
C VAL A 368 -0.17 0.55 -21.25
N ALA A 369 -0.42 1.76 -20.76
CA ALA A 369 -0.11 2.12 -19.37
C ALA A 369 -0.89 1.25 -18.39
N MET A 370 -2.18 1.02 -18.66
CA MET A 370 -3.00 0.07 -17.92
C MET A 370 -2.34 -1.31 -17.90
N LEU A 371 -2.01 -1.88 -19.06
CA LEU A 371 -1.42 -3.22 -19.12
C LEU A 371 -0.06 -3.33 -18.43
N THR A 372 0.84 -2.40 -18.72
CA THR A 372 2.22 -2.39 -18.21
C THR A 372 2.27 -2.04 -16.72
N SER A 373 1.28 -1.31 -16.19
CA SER A 373 1.15 -1.09 -14.74
C SER A 373 0.83 -2.39 -13.98
N LYS A 374 0.14 -3.36 -14.60
CA LYS A 374 -0.35 -4.60 -13.97
C LYS A 374 0.70 -5.71 -13.86
N GLY A 375 1.97 -5.38 -14.11
CA GLY A 375 3.13 -6.24 -13.87
C GLY A 375 4.32 -5.48 -13.29
N ALA A 376 4.18 -4.17 -13.08
CA ALA A 376 5.20 -3.39 -12.41
C ALA A 376 5.26 -3.80 -10.93
N SER A 377 6.45 -4.13 -10.43
CA SER A 377 6.64 -4.26 -8.99
C SER A 377 6.61 -2.87 -8.34
N GLY A 378 6.16 -2.77 -7.08
CA GLY A 378 6.12 -1.52 -6.31
C GLY A 378 7.49 -0.98 -5.89
N VAL A 379 8.57 -1.52 -6.47
CA VAL A 379 9.95 -1.17 -6.15
C VAL A 379 10.37 0.13 -6.83
N THR A 380 11.26 0.88 -6.18
CA THR A 380 11.82 2.11 -6.73
C THR A 380 12.48 1.85 -8.10
N GLY A 381 12.15 2.69 -9.08
CA GLY A 381 12.66 2.59 -10.46
C GLY A 381 11.83 1.69 -11.39
N ALA A 382 10.93 0.85 -10.88
CA ALA A 382 10.07 0.01 -11.73
C ALA A 382 9.15 0.86 -12.61
N GLY A 383 8.51 1.89 -12.05
CA GLY A 383 7.65 2.76 -12.84
C GLY A 383 8.38 3.56 -13.94
N PHE A 384 9.71 3.73 -13.85
CA PHE A 384 10.50 4.31 -14.94
C PHE A 384 10.73 3.30 -16.08
N ILE A 385 10.91 2.01 -15.76
CA ILE A 385 10.92 0.92 -16.76
C ILE A 385 9.56 0.86 -17.46
N THR A 386 8.47 0.92 -16.70
CA THR A 386 7.10 0.89 -17.24
C THR A 386 6.79 2.09 -18.13
N LEU A 387 7.32 3.28 -17.80
CA LEU A 387 7.23 4.45 -18.66
C LEU A 387 7.95 4.22 -20.00
N ALA A 388 9.16 3.62 -19.98
CA ALA A 388 9.88 3.29 -21.22
C ALA A 388 9.09 2.31 -22.09
N ALA A 389 8.46 1.30 -21.48
CA ALA A 389 7.60 0.36 -22.18
C ALA A 389 6.39 1.07 -22.81
N THR A 390 5.76 1.98 -22.07
CA THR A 390 4.60 2.75 -22.57
C THR A 390 4.97 3.62 -23.75
N LEU A 391 6.06 4.39 -23.66
CA LEU A 391 6.50 5.26 -24.76
C LEU A 391 6.88 4.47 -26.02
N SER A 392 7.53 3.32 -25.84
CA SER A 392 7.95 2.47 -26.96
C SER A 392 6.78 1.82 -27.69
N ALA A 393 5.63 1.66 -27.02
CA ALA A 393 4.44 1.07 -27.60
C ALA A 393 3.55 2.08 -28.34
N ILE A 394 3.83 3.40 -28.25
CA ILE A 394 3.03 4.41 -28.95
C ILE A 394 3.30 4.32 -30.46
N PRO A 395 2.27 4.18 -31.31
CA PRO A 395 2.43 4.12 -32.75
C PRO A 395 3.13 5.35 -33.30
N ASN A 396 4.07 5.13 -34.22
CA ASN A 396 4.93 6.14 -34.85
C ASN A 396 5.95 6.81 -33.90
N SER A 397 6.10 6.31 -32.66
CA SER A 397 7.08 6.78 -31.66
C SER A 397 7.24 8.31 -31.61
N PRO A 398 6.13 9.07 -31.44
CA PRO A 398 6.17 10.54 -31.46
C PRO A 398 7.10 11.12 -30.40
N VAL A 399 7.28 10.41 -29.28
CA VAL A 399 8.15 10.79 -28.18
C VAL A 399 9.36 9.86 -28.17
N PRO A 400 10.57 10.36 -28.46
CA PRO A 400 11.78 9.55 -28.38
C PRO A 400 12.01 9.06 -26.94
N VAL A 401 12.46 7.81 -26.77
CA VAL A 401 12.81 7.29 -25.43
C VAL A 401 13.89 8.14 -24.74
N ALA A 402 14.76 8.80 -25.52
CA ALA A 402 15.73 9.77 -25.02
C ALA A 402 15.10 10.93 -24.24
N ALA A 403 13.85 11.31 -24.53
CA ALA A 403 13.08 12.32 -23.79
C ALA A 403 12.95 11.99 -22.30
N MET A 404 12.96 10.70 -21.93
CA MET A 404 12.91 10.27 -20.54
C MET A 404 14.08 10.80 -19.70
N THR A 405 15.21 11.18 -20.32
CA THR A 405 16.33 11.81 -19.61
C THR A 405 15.94 13.12 -18.93
N LEU A 406 14.92 13.82 -19.45
CA LEU A 406 14.39 15.07 -18.88
C LEU A 406 13.76 14.86 -17.51
N VAL A 407 13.15 13.69 -17.29
CA VAL A 407 12.48 13.34 -16.03
C VAL A 407 13.33 12.43 -15.13
N LEU A 408 14.44 11.88 -15.62
CA LEU A 408 15.31 10.97 -14.86
C LEU A 408 15.81 11.58 -13.54
N GLY A 409 16.17 12.87 -13.55
CA GLY A 409 16.68 13.57 -12.37
C GLY A 409 15.64 13.84 -11.29
N ILE A 410 14.35 13.82 -11.64
CA ILE A 410 13.24 14.09 -10.71
C ILE A 410 12.35 12.86 -10.44
N ASP A 411 12.59 11.74 -11.14
CA ASP A 411 11.83 10.49 -10.97
C ASP A 411 11.85 9.99 -9.53
N LYS A 412 12.92 10.27 -8.78
CA LYS A 412 13.01 9.92 -7.36
C LYS A 412 11.92 10.61 -6.52
N PHE A 413 11.71 11.91 -6.69
CA PHE A 413 10.66 12.67 -6.00
C PHE A 413 9.25 12.29 -6.47
N MET A 414 9.11 11.91 -7.75
CA MET A 414 7.86 11.36 -8.27
C MET A 414 7.62 9.92 -7.77
N SER A 415 8.67 9.15 -7.49
CA SER A 415 8.55 7.82 -6.88
C SER A 415 7.88 7.87 -5.51
N GLU A 416 8.19 8.89 -4.72
CA GLU A 416 7.58 9.08 -3.39
C GLU A 416 6.08 9.31 -3.50
N CYS A 417 5.65 10.26 -4.34
CA CYS A 417 4.24 10.55 -4.55
C CYS A 417 3.46 9.36 -5.16
N ARG A 418 4.09 8.60 -6.07
CA ARG A 418 3.54 7.32 -6.57
C ARG A 418 3.28 6.36 -5.42
N ALA A 419 4.30 6.10 -4.60
CA ALA A 419 4.24 5.16 -3.50
C ALA A 419 3.18 5.54 -2.46
N LEU A 420 3.05 6.84 -2.12
CA LEU A 420 2.01 7.33 -1.22
C LEU A 420 0.61 7.08 -1.78
N THR A 421 0.38 7.43 -3.04
CA THR A 421 -0.92 7.26 -3.67
C THR A 421 -1.31 5.78 -3.76
N ASN A 422 -0.35 4.92 -4.13
CA ASN A 422 -0.53 3.47 -4.15
C ASN A 422 -0.85 2.92 -2.75
N LEU A 423 -0.16 3.38 -1.71
CA LEU A 423 -0.42 2.97 -0.33
C LEU A 423 -1.86 3.28 0.08
N VAL A 424 -2.31 4.53 -0.15
CA VAL A 424 -3.66 4.96 0.19
C VAL A 424 -4.71 4.19 -0.62
N GLY A 425 -4.51 4.05 -1.93
CA GLY A 425 -5.40 3.31 -2.81
C GLY A 425 -5.59 1.86 -2.35
N ASN A 426 -4.50 1.15 -2.04
CA ASN A 426 -4.54 -0.22 -1.54
C ASN A 426 -5.27 -0.36 -0.20
N GLY A 427 -5.05 0.58 0.72
CA GLY A 427 -5.77 0.61 1.99
C GLY A 427 -7.27 0.83 1.80
N VAL A 428 -7.66 1.80 0.98
CA VAL A 428 -9.08 2.08 0.65
C VAL A 428 -9.72 0.88 -0.04
N ALA A 429 -9.04 0.26 -1.00
CA ALA A 429 -9.52 -0.93 -1.70
C ALA A 429 -9.83 -2.08 -0.74
N CYS A 430 -8.95 -2.32 0.23
CA CYS A 430 -9.16 -3.33 1.26
C CYS A 430 -10.47 -3.10 2.01
N VAL A 431 -10.71 -1.87 2.49
CA VAL A 431 -11.92 -1.53 3.25
C VAL A 431 -13.18 -1.67 2.39
N VAL A 432 -13.13 -1.21 1.14
CA VAL A 432 -14.26 -1.28 0.19
C VAL A 432 -14.62 -2.74 -0.10
N VAL A 433 -13.63 -3.58 -0.44
CA VAL A 433 -13.85 -4.99 -0.75
C VAL A 433 -14.33 -5.74 0.49
N SER A 434 -13.77 -5.46 1.68
CA SER A 434 -14.26 -6.03 2.94
C SER A 434 -15.74 -5.69 3.18
N ARG A 435 -16.14 -4.45 2.91
CA ARG A 435 -17.55 -4.03 3.03
C ARG A 435 -18.46 -4.75 2.03
N TRP A 436 -18.03 -4.91 0.78
CA TRP A 436 -18.79 -5.62 -0.25
C TRP A 436 -18.95 -7.12 0.01
N GLU A 437 -18.07 -7.71 0.81
CA GLU A 437 -18.13 -9.11 1.23
C GLU A 437 -18.81 -9.32 2.59
N GLY A 438 -19.19 -8.25 3.28
CA GLY A 438 -19.77 -8.34 4.64
C GLY A 438 -18.74 -8.74 5.71
N GLU A 439 -17.45 -8.55 5.41
CA GLU A 439 -16.28 -8.96 6.20
C GLU A 439 -15.61 -7.75 6.88
N LEU A 440 -16.39 -6.70 7.10
CA LEU A 440 -15.96 -5.47 7.75
C LEU A 440 -16.77 -5.25 9.02
N ASP A 441 -16.10 -5.25 10.16
CA ASP A 441 -16.68 -4.80 11.42
C ASP A 441 -16.89 -3.28 11.38
N VAL A 442 -18.13 -2.88 11.09
CA VAL A 442 -18.51 -1.47 10.92
C VAL A 442 -18.46 -0.71 12.25
N ALA A 443 -18.70 -1.38 13.38
CA ALA A 443 -18.63 -0.74 14.69
C ALA A 443 -17.17 -0.38 15.00
N LYS A 444 -16.26 -1.34 14.81
CA LYS A 444 -14.82 -1.13 14.97
C LYS A 444 -14.28 -0.09 13.99
N LEU A 445 -14.72 -0.12 12.72
CA LEU A 445 -14.36 0.92 11.74
C LEU A 445 -14.74 2.32 12.24
N ASN A 446 -15.96 2.48 12.73
CA ASN A 446 -16.44 3.79 13.21
C ASN A 446 -15.71 4.25 14.47
N GLU A 447 -15.41 3.34 15.39
CA GLU A 447 -14.62 3.61 16.60
C GLU A 447 -13.20 4.07 16.24
N VAL A 448 -12.49 3.30 15.41
CA VAL A 448 -11.13 3.63 15.00
C VAL A 448 -11.09 4.95 14.22
N MET A 449 -12.08 5.19 13.35
CA MET A 449 -12.21 6.44 12.60
C MET A 449 -12.64 7.62 13.48
N ALA A 450 -13.20 7.42 14.67
CA ALA A 450 -13.46 8.48 15.63
C ALA A 450 -12.17 8.94 16.33
N HIS A 451 -11.21 8.03 16.54
CA HIS A 451 -9.93 8.30 17.20
C HIS A 451 -8.71 7.85 16.38
N PRO A 452 -8.56 8.32 15.12
CA PRO A 452 -7.59 7.76 14.17
C PRO A 452 -6.14 7.95 14.60
N LEU A 453 -5.84 9.08 15.27
CA LEU A 453 -4.49 9.39 15.72
C LEU A 453 -4.08 8.57 16.94
N ALA A 454 -4.96 8.44 17.93
CA ALA A 454 -4.65 7.72 19.16
C ALA A 454 -4.47 6.23 18.88
N ILE A 455 -5.42 5.62 18.16
CA ILE A 455 -5.35 4.20 17.83
C ILE A 455 -4.27 3.94 16.79
N GLY A 456 -4.12 4.81 15.79
CA GLY A 456 -3.13 4.66 14.72
C GLY A 456 -1.67 4.60 15.19
N THR A 457 -1.30 5.43 16.18
CA THR A 457 0.10 5.52 16.65
C THR A 457 0.53 4.40 17.58
N HIS A 458 -0.36 3.90 18.43
CA HIS A 458 -0.02 2.84 19.38
C HIS A 458 0.17 1.46 18.72
N ILE A 459 -0.23 1.32 17.45
CA ILE A 459 -0.13 0.06 16.69
C ILE A 459 1.30 -0.26 16.28
N ALA A 460 2.15 0.75 16.03
CA ALA A 460 3.54 0.52 15.62
C ALA A 460 4.37 -0.23 16.68
N ASP A 461 3.96 -0.13 17.96
CA ASP A 461 4.68 -0.68 19.11
C ASP A 461 4.06 -1.96 19.70
N GLU A 462 2.86 -2.35 19.27
CA GLU A 462 2.16 -3.53 19.77
C GLU A 462 2.28 -4.73 18.84
N ALA A 463 2.40 -5.93 19.42
CA ALA A 463 2.37 -7.17 18.65
C ALA A 463 1.06 -7.27 17.84
N PRO A 464 1.11 -7.85 16.63
CA PRO A 464 -0.11 -8.20 15.91
C PRO A 464 -0.95 -9.12 16.79
N GLN A 465 -2.27 -8.90 16.78
CA GLN A 465 -3.17 -9.87 17.39
C GLN A 465 -3.05 -11.22 16.66
N PRO A 466 -3.23 -12.35 17.37
CA PRO A 466 -3.19 -13.68 16.75
C PRO A 466 -4.13 -13.72 15.55
N MET A 467 -3.67 -14.26 14.43
CA MET A 467 -4.54 -14.46 13.27
C MET A 467 -5.63 -15.45 13.69
N GLY A 468 -6.90 -15.04 13.61
CA GLY A 468 -8.04 -15.87 14.04
C GLY A 468 -8.69 -15.57 15.39
N THR A 469 -8.45 -14.40 16.02
CA THR A 469 -9.40 -13.93 17.06
C THR A 469 -10.60 -13.26 16.39
N ASP A 470 -11.51 -14.09 15.88
CA ASP A 470 -12.84 -13.64 15.51
C ASP A 470 -13.49 -12.94 16.72
N SER A 471 -13.90 -11.68 16.50
CA SER A 471 -14.63 -10.80 17.42
C SER A 471 -15.92 -11.42 18.03
N LYS A 472 -16.29 -12.64 17.63
CA LYS A 472 -17.54 -13.30 18.06
C LYS A 472 -17.47 -14.02 19.41
N VAL A 473 -16.29 -14.20 20.01
CA VAL A 473 -16.17 -14.91 21.30
C VAL A 473 -16.34 -13.97 22.51
N ALA A 474 -16.15 -12.66 22.34
CA ALA A 474 -16.29 -11.70 23.46
C ALA A 474 -17.75 -11.27 23.76
N ALA A 475 -18.73 -11.74 22.99
CA ALA A 475 -20.16 -11.46 23.22
C ALA A 475 -20.90 -12.61 23.93
N ALA A 476 -20.17 -13.59 24.47
CA ALA A 476 -20.72 -14.73 25.17
C ALA A 476 -19.91 -15.04 26.44
N GLU A 477 -19.78 -14.06 27.33
CA GLU A 477 -19.56 -14.28 28.77
C GLU A 477 -20.42 -13.31 29.59
#